data_AF-A0A3Q3QCV3-F1
#
_entry.id   AF-A0A3Q3QCV3-F1
#
_cell.length_a   1.000
_cell.length_b   1.000
_cell.length_c   1.000
_cell.angle_alpha   90.00
_cell.angle_beta   90.00
_cell.angle_gamma   90.00
#
_symmetry.space_group_name_H-M   'P 1'
#
loop_
_entity.id
_entity.type
_entity.pdbx_description
1 polymer ?
#
loop_
_entity_poly.entity_id
_entity_poly.type
_entity_poly.pdbx_seq_one_letter_code
_entity_poly.pdbx_strand_id
1 'polypeptide(L)'
;MLNGGREGLFELGQQLQQQGEYRAALHCFLSCLLGLTHVQSFTSLPNCLHQIGELFITEKNGKALQFIQAEKMFYEVALIELTALQGSTPQEEATLGSAGWTTPEELSEQACKAQHLERLAQLCIMSKPHLALEYSGKATKIHQRAFGNDHPITARSLELMATVYAEIGKTEYSSLGQCVSALSKHIAAAESIRDTVNCLHHSHWEKHSDVRHRKDTYHQLEFAPKP
;
A
#
# COMPACT_ATOMS: atom_id res chain seq x y z
N MET A 1 1.71 -3.90 24.99
CA MET A 1 0.27 -3.61 24.83
C MET A 1 0.14 -2.51 23.78
N LEU A 2 -0.18 -2.85 22.52
CA LEU A 2 -0.43 -1.85 21.47
C LEU A 2 -1.85 -1.31 21.67
N ASN A 3 -2.00 -0.33 22.56
CA ASN A 3 -3.28 0.31 22.89
C ASN A 3 -3.78 1.32 21.85
N GLY A 4 -3.22 1.34 20.63
CA GLY A 4 -3.41 2.44 19.66
C GLY A 4 -4.26 2.15 18.44
N GLY A 5 -5.00 1.03 18.37
CA GLY A 5 -5.79 0.67 17.18
C GLY A 5 -4.94 0.64 15.90
N ARG A 6 -5.49 1.12 14.77
CA ARG A 6 -4.77 1.19 13.48
C ARG A 6 -3.65 2.23 13.48
N GLU A 7 -3.83 3.35 14.19
CA GLU A 7 -2.84 4.42 14.26
C GLU A 7 -1.57 3.97 15.01
N GLY A 8 -1.73 3.33 16.17
CA GLY A 8 -0.56 2.79 16.89
C GLY A 8 0.16 1.67 16.14
N LEU A 9 -0.56 0.92 15.29
CA LEU A 9 0.06 -0.08 14.41
C LEU A 9 0.83 0.57 13.26
N PHE A 10 0.31 1.69 12.73
CA PHE A 10 0.99 2.49 11.72
C PHE A 10 2.26 3.14 12.28
N GLU A 11 2.20 3.75 13.46
CA GLU A 11 3.36 4.33 14.16
C GLU A 11 4.44 3.28 14.44
N LEU A 12 4.05 2.07 14.88
CA LEU A 12 4.98 0.96 15.04
C LEU A 12 5.67 0.60 13.72
N GLY A 13 4.91 0.54 12.62
CA GLY A 13 5.46 0.30 11.29
C GLY A 13 6.51 1.34 10.89
N GLN A 14 6.25 2.62 11.18
CA GLN A 14 7.21 3.71 10.92
C GLN A 14 8.49 3.55 11.75
N GLN A 15 8.38 3.19 13.03
CA GLN A 15 9.55 2.95 13.89
C GLN A 15 10.41 1.78 13.38
N LEU A 16 9.78 0.68 12.98
CA LEU A 16 10.48 -0.47 12.41
C LEU A 16 11.18 -0.13 11.09
N GLN A 17 10.54 0.70 10.25
CA GLN A 17 11.14 1.17 9.01
C GLN A 17 12.40 2.01 9.26
N GLN A 18 12.39 2.88 10.27
CA GLN A 18 13.56 3.67 10.66
C GLN A 18 14.71 2.80 11.20
N GLN A 19 14.39 1.64 11.77
CA GLN A 19 15.37 0.66 12.25
C GLN A 19 15.91 -0.23 11.11
N GLY A 20 15.41 -0.08 9.89
CA GLY A 20 15.79 -0.89 8.73
C GLY A 20 15.06 -2.24 8.64
N GLU A 21 14.08 -2.50 9.51
CA GLU A 21 13.26 -3.71 9.52
C GLU A 21 12.08 -3.58 8.54
N TYR A 22 12.40 -3.41 7.25
CA TYR A 22 11.42 -3.08 6.20
C TYR A 22 10.30 -4.13 6.04
N ARG A 23 10.61 -5.42 6.24
CA ARG A 23 9.59 -6.50 6.17
C ARG A 23 8.59 -6.45 7.32
N ALA A 24 9.07 -6.17 8.54
CA ALA A 24 8.21 -6.06 9.70
C ALA A 24 7.38 -4.77 9.64
N ALA A 25 7.97 -3.67 9.15
CA ALA A 25 7.26 -2.43 8.86
C ALA A 25 6.13 -2.65 7.83
N LEU A 26 6.45 -3.29 6.70
CA LEU A 26 5.48 -3.64 5.67
C LEU A 26 4.33 -4.49 6.23
N HIS A 27 4.64 -5.47 7.08
CA HIS A 27 3.63 -6.29 7.73
C HIS A 27 2.70 -5.46 8.63
N CYS A 28 3.25 -4.53 9.41
CA CYS A 28 2.45 -3.61 10.23
C CYS A 28 1.53 -2.73 9.37
N PHE A 29 2.06 -2.15 8.30
CA PHE A 29 1.25 -1.31 7.39
C PHE A 29 0.13 -2.08 6.69
N LEU A 30 0.42 -3.28 6.16
CA LEU A 30 -0.61 -4.12 5.53
C LEU A 30 -1.67 -4.56 6.56
N SER A 31 -1.25 -4.81 7.80
CA SER A 31 -2.17 -5.14 8.90
C SER A 31 -3.06 -3.96 9.28
N CYS A 32 -2.64 -2.70 9.08
CA CYS A 32 -3.47 -1.51 9.28
C CYS A 32 -4.67 -1.48 8.34
N LEU A 33 -4.58 -2.11 7.17
CA LEU A 33 -5.64 -2.14 6.15
C LEU A 33 -6.59 -3.34 6.31
N LEU A 34 -6.21 -4.34 7.10
CA LEU A 34 -6.98 -5.56 7.25
C LEU A 34 -8.33 -5.25 7.92
N GLY A 35 -9.42 -5.66 7.28
CA GLY A 35 -10.79 -5.39 7.76
C GLY A 35 -11.16 -3.91 7.86
N LEU A 36 -10.51 -3.03 7.09
CA LEU A 36 -10.91 -1.62 7.00
C LEU A 36 -12.25 -1.50 6.26
N THR A 37 -13.29 -1.05 6.97
CA THR A 37 -14.63 -0.86 6.40
C THR A 37 -15.00 0.60 6.19
N HIS A 38 -14.42 1.50 6.99
CA HIS A 38 -14.72 2.93 6.96
C HIS A 38 -13.43 3.76 6.95
N VAL A 39 -13.28 4.59 5.91
CA VAL A 39 -12.08 5.40 5.66
C VAL A 39 -11.78 6.37 6.82
N GLN A 40 -12.81 6.96 7.42
CA GLN A 40 -12.65 7.91 8.54
C GLN A 40 -12.13 7.29 9.84
N SER A 41 -12.11 5.96 9.94
CA SER A 41 -11.58 5.26 11.12
C SER A 41 -10.05 5.17 11.17
N PHE A 42 -9.38 5.62 10.10
CA PHE A 42 -7.94 5.59 9.98
C PHE A 42 -7.45 6.87 9.29
N THR A 43 -7.02 7.84 10.09
CA THR A 43 -6.60 9.18 9.63
C THR A 43 -5.30 9.13 8.83
N SER A 44 -4.39 8.23 9.21
CA SER A 44 -3.12 8.01 8.50
C SER A 44 -3.24 7.10 7.28
N LEU A 45 -4.45 6.77 6.81
CA LEU A 45 -4.66 5.90 5.65
C LEU A 45 -3.87 6.31 4.40
N PRO A 46 -3.91 7.56 3.90
CA PRO A 46 -3.15 7.92 2.70
C PRO A 46 -1.64 7.70 2.89
N ASN A 47 -1.10 8.08 4.06
CA ASN A 47 0.30 7.83 4.38
C ASN A 47 0.62 6.34 4.47
N CYS A 48 -0.29 5.53 5.03
CA CYS A 48 -0.12 4.08 5.09
C CYS A 48 -0.10 3.45 3.69
N LEU A 49 -0.98 3.89 2.79
CA LEU A 49 -0.98 3.45 1.39
C LEU A 49 0.31 3.86 0.68
N HIS A 50 0.79 5.09 0.93
CA HIS A 50 2.06 5.59 0.42
C HIS A 50 3.24 4.71 0.83
N GLN A 51 3.41 4.46 2.13
CA GLN A 51 4.52 3.66 2.65
C GLN A 51 4.52 2.23 2.08
N ILE A 52 3.34 1.61 1.93
CA ILE A 52 3.23 0.29 1.30
C ILE A 52 3.64 0.36 -0.18
N GLY A 53 3.18 1.39 -0.90
CA GLY A 53 3.54 1.64 -2.28
C GLY A 53 5.06 1.74 -2.47
N GLU A 54 5.74 2.57 -1.68
CA GLU A 54 7.19 2.73 -1.72
C GLU A 54 7.93 1.42 -1.44
N LEU A 55 7.55 0.70 -0.38
CA LEU A 55 8.15 -0.59 -0.04
C LEU A 55 7.95 -1.61 -1.18
N PHE A 56 6.77 -1.66 -1.79
CA PHE A 56 6.50 -2.54 -2.93
C PHE A 56 7.25 -2.15 -4.21
N ILE A 57 7.54 -0.86 -4.44
CA ILE A 57 8.47 -0.44 -5.51
C ILE A 57 9.85 -1.04 -5.26
N THR A 58 10.37 -0.92 -4.03
CA THR A 58 11.70 -1.46 -3.69
C THR A 58 11.76 -2.98 -3.84
N GLU A 59 10.67 -3.69 -3.54
CA GLU A 59 10.55 -5.15 -3.72
C GLU A 59 10.23 -5.57 -5.17
N LYS A 60 10.10 -4.62 -6.11
CA LYS A 60 9.64 -4.87 -7.51
C LYS A 60 8.32 -5.64 -7.58
N ASN A 61 7.43 -5.37 -6.63
CA ASN A 61 6.13 -6.00 -6.55
C ASN A 61 5.12 -5.26 -7.46
N GLY A 62 4.47 -6.00 -8.36
CA GLY A 62 3.49 -5.43 -9.30
C GLY A 62 2.29 -4.76 -8.63
N LYS A 63 2.04 -5.04 -7.35
CA LYS A 63 0.98 -4.40 -6.55
C LYS A 63 1.28 -2.95 -6.18
N ALA A 64 2.54 -2.48 -6.30
CA ALA A 64 2.91 -1.10 -5.95
C ALA A 64 2.00 -0.05 -6.59
N LEU A 65 1.70 -0.23 -7.88
CA LEU A 65 0.84 0.70 -8.63
C LEU A 65 -0.57 0.79 -8.05
N GLN A 66 -1.09 -0.30 -7.48
CA GLN A 66 -2.42 -0.34 -6.89
C GLN A 66 -2.49 0.51 -5.61
N PHE A 67 -1.45 0.48 -4.78
CA PHE A 67 -1.39 1.30 -3.56
C PHE A 67 -1.24 2.78 -3.87
N ILE A 68 -0.43 3.13 -4.88
CA ILE A 68 -0.30 4.51 -5.37
C ILE A 68 -1.63 5.03 -5.94
N GLN A 69 -2.36 4.18 -6.68
CA GLN A 69 -3.69 4.52 -7.18
C GLN A 69 -4.69 4.72 -6.05
N ALA A 70 -4.69 3.84 -5.04
CA ALA A 70 -5.56 3.98 -3.87
C ALA A 70 -5.28 5.26 -3.07
N GLU A 71 -3.99 5.60 -2.89
CA GLU A 71 -3.57 6.86 -2.26
C GLU A 71 -4.10 8.07 -3.04
N LYS A 72 -3.88 8.10 -4.37
CA LYS A 72 -4.40 9.17 -5.24
C LYS A 72 -5.91 9.32 -5.13
N MET A 73 -6.64 8.21 -5.12
CA MET A 73 -8.10 8.21 -5.00
C MET A 73 -8.59 8.76 -3.68
N PHE A 74 -7.89 8.49 -2.57
CA PHE A 74 -8.22 9.08 -1.28
C PHE A 74 -8.24 10.62 -1.38
N TYR A 75 -7.22 11.21 -1.98
CA TYR A 75 -7.15 12.65 -2.17
C TYR A 75 -8.19 13.18 -3.17
N GLU A 76 -8.44 12.48 -4.28
CA GLU A 76 -9.48 12.89 -5.23
C GLU A 76 -10.87 12.90 -4.61
N VAL A 77 -11.22 11.88 -3.81
CA VAL A 77 -12.50 11.84 -3.09
C VAL A 77 -12.59 12.94 -2.05
N ALA A 78 -11.53 13.15 -1.26
CA ALA A 78 -11.49 14.23 -0.28
C ALA A 78 -11.65 15.62 -0.93
N LEU A 79 -11.04 15.84 -2.11
CA LEU A 79 -11.20 17.07 -2.88
C LEU A 79 -12.64 17.27 -3.38
N ILE A 80 -13.29 16.20 -3.85
CA ILE A 80 -14.72 16.26 -4.25
C ILE A 80 -15.59 16.62 -3.05
N GLU A 81 -15.38 15.98 -1.90
CA GLU A 81 -16.13 16.27 -0.67
C GLU A 81 -15.93 17.72 -0.22
N LEU A 82 -14.69 18.22 -0.25
CA LEU A 82 -14.38 19.62 0.06
C LEU A 82 -15.05 20.60 -0.92
N THR A 83 -15.06 20.28 -2.23
CA THR A 83 -15.69 21.10 -3.26
C THR A 83 -17.22 21.11 -3.11
N ALA A 84 -17.81 19.96 -2.76
CA ALA A 84 -19.25 19.83 -2.51
C ALA A 84 -19.70 20.62 -1.27
N LEU A 85 -18.85 20.68 -0.23
CA LEU A 85 -19.09 21.50 0.97
C LEU A 85 -18.92 23.00 0.68
N GLN A 86 -18.16 23.38 -0.34
CA GLN A 86 -17.90 24.78 -0.68
C GLN A 86 -19.05 25.48 -1.41
N GLY A 87 -20.05 24.76 -1.96
CA GLY A 87 -21.40 25.23 -2.32
C GLY A 87 -21.59 26.51 -3.16
N SER A 88 -20.54 27.26 -3.49
CA SER A 88 -20.62 28.60 -4.09
C SER A 88 -19.23 29.17 -4.37
N THR A 89 -18.56 28.73 -5.43
CA THR A 89 -17.67 29.62 -6.19
C THR A 89 -17.70 29.19 -7.65
N PRO A 90 -18.17 30.06 -8.58
CA PRO A 90 -18.02 29.79 -9.99
C PRO A 90 -16.55 29.91 -10.36
N GLN A 91 -16.07 28.93 -11.12
CA GLN A 91 -14.94 29.06 -12.04
C GLN A 91 -13.55 29.20 -11.42
N GLU A 92 -12.78 28.11 -11.47
CA GLU A 92 -11.40 28.14 -11.93
C GLU A 92 -10.94 26.71 -12.24
N GLU A 93 -10.94 26.36 -13.53
CA GLU A 93 -9.99 25.43 -14.18
C GLU A 93 -10.25 25.52 -15.69
N ALA A 94 -10.02 26.72 -16.20
CA ALA A 94 -9.83 26.96 -17.63
C ALA A 94 -8.34 27.21 -17.88
N THR A 95 -7.45 26.30 -17.48
CA THR A 95 -6.07 26.31 -18.02
C THR A 95 -5.35 25.00 -17.72
N LEU A 96 -5.42 24.04 -18.65
CA LEU A 96 -4.25 23.34 -19.22
C LEU A 96 -4.71 22.22 -20.16
N GLY A 97 -4.44 22.39 -21.46
CA GLY A 97 -4.20 21.26 -22.36
C GLY A 97 -5.33 20.86 -23.34
N SER A 98 -5.50 21.69 -24.36
CA SER A 98 -5.69 21.29 -25.77
C SER A 98 -7.07 20.83 -26.27
N ALA A 99 -7.39 21.48 -27.41
CA ALA A 99 -8.26 21.09 -28.52
C ALA A 99 -9.76 21.39 -28.42
N GLY A 100 -10.15 22.37 -29.24
CA GLY A 100 -11.33 22.27 -30.09
C GLY A 100 -12.63 22.70 -29.44
N TRP A 101 -13.19 23.78 -29.97
CA TRP A 101 -14.56 24.16 -29.73
C TRP A 101 -15.44 23.02 -30.23
N THR A 102 -16.12 22.30 -29.34
CA THR A 102 -17.12 21.31 -29.75
C THR A 102 -18.46 21.99 -29.84
N THR A 103 -19.08 21.96 -31.01
CA THR A 103 -20.45 22.42 -31.19
C THR A 103 -21.39 21.63 -30.25
N PRO A 104 -22.58 22.15 -29.90
CA PRO A 104 -23.53 21.43 -29.05
C PRO A 104 -23.88 20.02 -29.56
N GLU A 105 -23.82 19.79 -30.87
CA GLU A 105 -24.03 18.49 -31.50
C GLU A 105 -22.88 17.51 -31.26
N GLU A 106 -21.61 17.96 -31.31
CA GLU A 106 -20.46 17.13 -30.98
C GLU A 106 -20.41 16.75 -29.49
N LEU A 107 -20.85 17.66 -28.61
CA LEU A 107 -21.00 17.37 -27.17
C LEU A 107 -22.08 16.31 -26.90
N SER A 108 -23.19 16.37 -27.64
CA SER A 108 -24.27 15.39 -27.57
C SER A 108 -23.82 14.00 -28.07
N GLU A 109 -23.10 13.95 -29.19
CA GLU A 109 -22.56 12.69 -29.72
C GLU A 109 -21.52 12.08 -28.78
N GLN A 110 -20.66 12.91 -28.19
CA GLN A 110 -19.69 12.48 -27.20
C GLN A 110 -20.39 12.00 -25.91
N ALA A 111 -21.47 12.63 -25.46
CA ALA A 111 -22.27 12.16 -24.34
C ALA A 111 -22.93 10.79 -24.62
N CYS A 112 -23.40 10.53 -25.84
CA CYS A 112 -23.87 9.21 -26.26
C CYS A 112 -22.75 8.15 -26.17
N LYS A 113 -21.54 8.50 -26.60
CA LYS A 113 -20.35 7.65 -26.47
C LYS A 113 -20.00 7.36 -25.00
N ALA A 114 -20.18 8.32 -24.10
CA ALA A 114 -19.97 8.12 -22.67
C ALA A 114 -20.95 7.10 -22.06
N GLN A 115 -22.22 7.11 -22.45
CA GLN A 115 -23.17 6.09 -22.01
C GLN A 115 -22.76 4.67 -22.44
N HIS A 116 -22.18 4.52 -23.64
CA HIS A 116 -21.64 3.24 -24.09
C HIS A 116 -20.46 2.79 -23.23
N LEU A 117 -19.57 3.72 -22.86
CA LEU A 117 -18.45 3.45 -21.96
C LEU A 117 -18.94 3.04 -20.56
N GLU A 118 -19.96 3.70 -20.01
CA GLU A 118 -20.56 3.29 -18.73
C GLU A 118 -21.10 1.86 -18.77
N ARG A 119 -21.76 1.50 -19.87
CA ARG A 119 -22.28 0.14 -20.05
C ARG A 119 -21.16 -0.90 -20.14
N LEU A 120 -20.07 -0.58 -20.85
CA LEU A 120 -18.89 -1.44 -20.88
C LEU A 120 -18.25 -1.57 -19.49
N ALA A 121 -18.19 -0.48 -18.72
CA ALA A 121 -17.69 -0.52 -17.35
C ALA A 121 -18.51 -1.49 -16.49
N GLN A 122 -19.83 -1.38 -16.53
CA GLN A 122 -20.75 -2.26 -15.78
C GLN A 122 -20.55 -3.75 -16.12
N LEU A 123 -20.37 -4.09 -17.41
CA LEU A 123 -20.08 -5.46 -17.83
C LEU A 123 -18.71 -5.96 -17.36
N CYS A 124 -17.74 -5.06 -17.26
CA CYS A 124 -16.38 -5.41 -16.85
C CYS A 124 -16.19 -5.47 -15.32
N ILE A 125 -17.09 -4.89 -14.52
CA ILE A 125 -16.91 -4.74 -13.05
C ILE A 125 -16.51 -6.07 -12.38
N MET A 126 -17.17 -7.17 -12.72
CA MET A 126 -16.94 -8.46 -12.05
C MET A 126 -15.80 -9.28 -12.64
N SER A 127 -15.38 -9.01 -13.88
CA SER A 127 -14.43 -9.84 -14.62
C SER A 127 -13.06 -9.18 -14.80
N LYS A 128 -13.05 -7.88 -15.07
CA LYS A 128 -11.87 -7.05 -15.36
C LYS A 128 -12.05 -5.68 -14.71
N PRO A 129 -11.94 -5.60 -13.37
CA PRO A 129 -12.29 -4.39 -12.64
C PRO A 129 -11.38 -3.20 -12.99
N HIS A 130 -10.11 -3.44 -13.37
CA HIS A 130 -9.23 -2.40 -13.90
C HIS A 130 -9.68 -1.82 -15.26
N LEU A 131 -10.27 -2.65 -16.12
CA LEU A 131 -10.81 -2.19 -17.40
C LEU A 131 -12.12 -1.43 -17.19
N ALA A 132 -12.94 -1.87 -16.23
CA ALA A 132 -14.12 -1.13 -15.80
C ALA A 132 -13.76 0.28 -15.28
N LEU A 133 -12.61 0.40 -14.61
CA LEU A 133 -12.13 1.68 -14.11
C LEU A 133 -11.75 2.62 -15.25
N GLU A 134 -11.06 2.10 -16.27
CA GLU A 134 -10.70 2.90 -17.44
C GLU A 134 -11.94 3.42 -18.19
N TYR A 135 -12.95 2.56 -18.38
CA TYR A 135 -14.18 2.95 -19.07
C TYR A 135 -15.02 3.93 -18.27
N SER A 136 -15.20 3.71 -16.97
CA SER A 136 -15.94 4.63 -16.10
C SER A 136 -15.25 5.99 -15.99
N GLY A 137 -13.92 6.03 -15.85
CA GLY A 137 -13.15 7.29 -15.85
C GLY A 137 -13.27 8.09 -17.16
N LYS A 138 -13.24 7.41 -18.32
CA LYS A 138 -13.45 8.06 -19.63
C LYS A 138 -14.86 8.63 -19.76
N ALA A 139 -15.88 7.90 -19.30
CA ALA A 139 -17.26 8.35 -19.33
C ALA A 139 -17.47 9.60 -18.46
N THR A 140 -16.97 9.57 -17.22
CA THR A 140 -17.05 10.71 -16.29
C THR A 140 -16.41 11.96 -16.88
N LYS A 141 -15.21 11.85 -17.47
CA LYS A 141 -14.52 12.99 -18.07
C LYS A 141 -15.31 13.61 -19.23
N ILE A 142 -16.01 12.80 -20.00
CA ILE A 142 -16.88 13.29 -21.07
C ILE A 142 -18.10 14.00 -20.48
N HIS A 143 -18.79 13.39 -19.52
CA HIS A 143 -19.98 14.00 -18.92
C HIS A 143 -19.67 15.29 -18.14
N GLN A 144 -18.53 15.36 -17.46
CA GLN A 144 -18.03 16.60 -16.85
C GLN A 144 -17.85 17.72 -17.88
N ARG A 145 -17.28 17.42 -19.05
CA ARG A 145 -17.11 18.40 -20.13
C ARG A 145 -18.43 18.81 -20.78
N ALA A 146 -19.35 17.85 -20.96
CA ALA A 146 -20.62 18.08 -21.64
C ALA A 146 -21.65 18.81 -20.77
N PHE A 147 -21.67 18.51 -19.46
CA PHE A 147 -22.75 18.92 -18.57
C PHE A 147 -22.29 19.66 -17.31
N GLY A 148 -20.99 19.69 -17.03
CA GLY A 148 -20.46 20.19 -15.76
C GLY A 148 -20.54 19.16 -14.62
N ASN A 149 -19.98 19.52 -13.47
CA ASN A 149 -19.87 18.64 -12.31
C ASN A 149 -21.19 18.43 -11.57
N ASP A 150 -22.07 19.43 -11.54
CA ASP A 150 -23.31 19.41 -10.76
C ASP A 150 -24.48 18.72 -11.48
N HIS A 151 -24.27 18.26 -12.71
CA HIS A 151 -25.31 17.64 -13.50
C HIS A 151 -25.60 16.21 -13.05
N PRO A 152 -26.87 15.75 -12.97
CA PRO A 152 -27.23 14.41 -12.50
C PRO A 152 -26.59 13.28 -13.33
N ILE A 153 -26.33 13.51 -14.62
CA ILE A 153 -25.63 12.54 -15.47
C ILE A 153 -24.16 12.38 -15.01
N THR A 154 -23.48 13.47 -14.70
CA THR A 154 -22.11 13.45 -14.21
C THR A 154 -22.02 12.80 -12.82
N ALA A 155 -22.97 13.11 -11.94
CA ALA A 155 -23.09 12.47 -10.63
C ALA A 155 -23.24 10.94 -10.74
N ARG A 156 -24.06 10.47 -11.69
CA ARG A 156 -24.23 9.04 -11.96
C ARG A 156 -22.94 8.36 -12.45
N SER A 157 -22.16 9.03 -13.30
CA SER A 157 -20.87 8.48 -13.76
C SER A 157 -19.85 8.41 -12.63
N LEU A 158 -19.85 9.39 -11.74
CA LEU A 158 -19.03 9.39 -10.53
C LEU A 158 -19.43 8.25 -9.58
N GLU A 159 -20.74 8.00 -9.42
CA GLU A 159 -21.25 6.87 -8.65
C GLU A 159 -20.83 5.51 -9.25
N LEU A 160 -20.85 5.40 -10.58
CA LEU A 160 -20.35 4.21 -11.27
C LEU A 160 -18.85 4.01 -11.04
N MET A 161 -18.04 5.07 -11.13
CA MET A 161 -16.62 5.01 -10.79
C MET A 161 -16.42 4.54 -9.34
N ALA A 162 -17.17 5.10 -8.38
CA ALA A 162 -17.09 4.70 -6.99
C ALA A 162 -17.43 3.21 -6.80
N THR A 163 -18.45 2.71 -7.50
CA THR A 163 -18.84 1.29 -7.48
C THR A 163 -17.74 0.39 -8.03
N VAL A 164 -17.13 0.75 -9.16
CA VAL A 164 -15.99 0.01 -9.73
C VAL A 164 -14.85 -0.06 -8.73
N TYR A 165 -14.54 1.04 -8.05
CA TYR A 165 -13.49 1.07 -7.04
C TYR A 165 -13.82 0.25 -5.79
N ALA A 166 -15.07 0.25 -5.33
CA ALA A 166 -15.49 -0.61 -4.23
C ALA A 166 -15.28 -2.10 -4.55
N GLU A 167 -15.57 -2.51 -5.79
CA GLU A 167 -15.35 -3.88 -6.25
C GLU A 167 -13.85 -4.22 -6.41
N ILE A 168 -13.02 -3.28 -6.91
CA ILE A 168 -11.56 -3.43 -6.87
C ILE A 168 -11.11 -3.63 -5.41
N GLY A 169 -11.49 -2.72 -4.51
CA GLY A 169 -11.15 -2.79 -3.10
C GLY A 169 -11.51 -4.14 -2.49
N LYS A 170 -12.71 -4.66 -2.74
CA LYS A 170 -13.18 -5.95 -2.21
C LYS A 170 -12.34 -7.13 -2.68
N THR A 171 -11.99 -7.19 -3.96
CA THR A 171 -11.08 -8.23 -4.48
C THR A 171 -9.69 -8.12 -3.85
N GLU A 172 -9.21 -6.89 -3.62
CA GLU A 172 -7.89 -6.64 -3.07
C GLU A 172 -7.80 -6.84 -1.55
N TYR A 173 -8.83 -6.53 -0.76
CA TYR A 173 -8.86 -6.89 0.67
C TYR A 173 -8.74 -8.40 0.89
N SER A 174 -9.36 -9.18 0.01
CA SER A 174 -9.25 -10.65 0.03
C SER A 174 -7.83 -11.11 -0.33
N SER A 175 -7.20 -10.47 -1.32
CA SER A 175 -5.83 -10.74 -1.73
C SER A 175 -4.81 -10.30 -0.67
N LEU A 176 -5.08 -9.20 0.03
CA LEU A 176 -4.28 -8.64 1.10
C LEU A 176 -4.19 -9.59 2.30
N GLY A 177 -5.30 -10.22 2.71
CA GLY A 177 -5.29 -11.20 3.80
C GLY A 177 -4.36 -12.39 3.51
N GLN A 178 -4.28 -12.82 2.26
CA GLN A 178 -3.34 -13.85 1.82
C GLN A 178 -1.89 -13.34 1.83
N CYS A 179 -1.64 -12.11 1.38
CA CYS A 179 -0.32 -11.48 1.44
C CYS A 179 0.19 -11.33 2.88
N VAL A 180 -0.64 -10.84 3.81
CA VAL A 180 -0.29 -10.72 5.22
C VAL A 180 0.01 -12.10 5.83
N SER A 181 -0.82 -13.12 5.55
CA SER A 181 -0.55 -14.49 6.00
C SER A 181 0.74 -15.07 5.43
N ALA A 182 1.03 -14.83 4.15
CA ALA A 182 2.27 -15.28 3.52
C ALA A 182 3.50 -14.60 4.14
N LEU A 183 3.43 -13.29 4.34
CA LEU A 183 4.48 -12.51 5.01
C LEU A 183 4.70 -13.01 6.45
N SER A 184 3.64 -13.22 7.24
CA SER A 184 3.75 -13.80 8.60
C SER A 184 4.47 -15.15 8.61
N LYS A 185 4.15 -16.05 7.66
CA LYS A 185 4.81 -17.36 7.54
C LYS A 185 6.29 -17.22 7.18
N HIS A 186 6.63 -16.28 6.30
CA HIS A 186 8.01 -16.00 5.94
C HIS A 186 8.82 -15.41 7.09
N ILE A 187 8.22 -14.53 7.91
CA ILE A 187 8.85 -13.97 9.11
C ILE A 187 9.11 -15.09 10.12
N ALA A 188 8.10 -15.90 10.45
CA ALA A 188 8.25 -17.02 11.39
C ALA A 188 9.29 -18.06 10.91
N ALA A 189 9.33 -18.34 9.60
CA ALA A 189 10.35 -19.23 9.03
C ALA A 189 11.76 -18.62 9.10
N ALA A 190 11.91 -17.31 8.88
CA ALA A 190 13.19 -16.63 8.98
C ALA A 190 13.72 -16.54 10.42
N GLU A 191 12.82 -16.39 11.40
CA GLU A 191 13.16 -16.45 12.83
C GLU A 191 13.62 -17.87 13.24
N SER A 192 12.90 -18.91 12.81
CA SER A 192 13.30 -20.31 13.05
C SER A 192 14.68 -20.65 12.47
N ILE A 193 15.01 -20.12 11.29
CA ILE A 193 16.33 -20.28 10.68
C ILE A 193 17.39 -19.52 11.48
N ARG A 194 17.09 -18.28 11.92
CA ARG A 194 18.00 -17.48 12.74
C ARG A 194 18.30 -18.15 14.09
N ASP A 195 17.29 -18.71 14.75
CA ASP A 195 17.45 -19.42 16.01
C ASP A 195 18.31 -20.68 15.84
N THR A 196 18.13 -21.40 14.73
CA THR A 196 18.96 -22.58 14.40
C THR A 196 20.43 -22.19 14.19
N VAL A 197 20.68 -21.09 13.45
CA VAL A 197 22.04 -20.58 13.19
C VAL A 197 22.69 -19.99 14.45
N ASN A 198 21.92 -19.33 15.32
CA ASN A 198 22.41 -18.85 16.61
C ASN A 198 22.73 -20.00 17.58
N CYS A 199 21.95 -21.09 17.58
CA CYS A 199 22.26 -22.31 18.36
C CYS A 199 23.56 -22.98 17.90
N LEU A 200 23.83 -22.97 16.59
CA LEU A 200 25.10 -23.44 16.01
C LEU A 200 26.28 -22.53 16.41
N HIS A 201 26.05 -21.22 16.53
CA HIS A 201 27.08 -20.27 16.95
C HIS A 201 27.37 -20.34 18.46
N HIS A 202 26.37 -20.62 19.30
CA HIS A 202 26.53 -20.75 20.76
C HIS A 202 27.26 -22.04 21.15
N SER A 203 26.99 -23.16 20.45
CA SER A 203 27.66 -24.45 20.69
C SER A 203 29.12 -24.50 20.21
N HIS A 204 29.54 -23.57 19.35
CA HIS A 204 30.94 -23.41 18.93
C HIS A 204 31.77 -22.56 19.92
N TRP A 205 31.17 -21.61 20.64
CA TRP A 205 31.89 -20.71 21.55
C TRP A 205 32.20 -21.33 22.92
N GLU A 206 31.33 -22.20 23.46
CA GLU A 206 31.58 -22.81 24.78
C GLU A 206 32.75 -23.80 24.79
N LYS A 207 33.01 -24.49 23.66
CA LYS A 207 34.13 -25.46 23.55
C LYS A 207 35.53 -24.84 23.56
N HIS A 208 35.66 -23.52 23.43
CA HIS A 208 36.95 -22.83 23.45
C HIS A 208 37.32 -22.23 24.82
N SER A 209 36.42 -22.29 25.81
CA SER A 209 36.62 -21.68 27.13
C SER A 209 37.22 -22.63 28.20
N ASP A 210 37.22 -23.94 27.98
CA ASP A 210 37.69 -24.95 28.95
C ASP A 210 39.17 -25.42 28.79
N VAL A 211 39.97 -24.76 27.94
CA VAL A 211 41.37 -25.19 27.66
C VAL A 211 42.44 -24.28 28.30
N ARG A 212 42.11 -23.49 29.33
CA ARG A 212 43.15 -22.68 30.02
C ARG A 212 43.09 -22.68 31.55
N HIS A 213 42.92 -23.83 32.21
CA HIS A 213 43.34 -23.95 33.61
C HIS A 213 43.73 -25.38 34.00
N ARG A 214 44.83 -25.92 33.45
CA ARG A 214 45.60 -26.99 34.12
C ARG A 214 46.94 -27.30 33.45
N LYS A 215 48.01 -26.60 33.86
CA LYS A 215 49.33 -27.19 34.15
C LYS A 215 50.34 -26.08 34.48
N ASP A 216 50.56 -25.89 35.77
CA ASP A 216 51.86 -25.43 36.29
C ASP A 216 52.20 -26.36 37.45
N THR A 217 53.03 -27.36 37.18
CA THR A 217 53.61 -28.23 38.22
C THR A 217 54.95 -28.76 37.70
N TYR A 218 56.02 -28.09 38.16
CA TYR A 218 57.39 -28.54 38.39
C TYR A 218 58.04 -29.54 37.42
N HIS A 219 59.16 -29.12 36.79
CA HIS A 219 60.44 -29.86 36.85
C HIS A 219 61.59 -28.92 36.48
N GLN A 220 62.44 -28.61 37.46
CA GLN A 220 63.72 -27.93 37.31
C GLN A 220 64.78 -28.90 37.81
N LEU A 221 65.66 -29.35 36.90
CA LEU A 221 66.89 -30.04 37.28
C LEU A 221 68.00 -29.63 36.30
N GLU A 222 69.08 -29.20 36.95
CA GLU A 222 70.33 -28.59 36.52
C GLU A 222 70.96 -29.04 35.20
N PHE A 223 71.65 -28.10 34.54
CA PHE A 223 73.02 -28.32 34.07
C PHE A 223 73.83 -27.02 34.19
N ALA A 224 74.90 -27.05 35.00
CA ALA A 224 75.98 -26.05 35.02
C ALA A 224 76.87 -26.19 33.76
N PRO A 225 77.73 -25.18 33.45
CA PRO A 225 79.12 -25.32 33.88
C PRO A 225 79.86 -24.01 34.29
N LYS A 226 80.93 -24.26 35.07
CA LYS A 226 82.16 -23.53 35.51
C LYS A 226 82.74 -22.41 34.59
N PRO A 227 83.68 -21.55 35.07
CA PRO A 227 84.69 -21.75 36.14
C PRO A 227 84.57 -20.89 37.40
#